data_AF-A0A519QN44-F1
#
_entry.id   AF-A0A519QN44-F1
#
_cell.length_a   1.000
_cell.length_b   1.000
_cell.length_c   1.000
_cell.angle_alpha   90.00
_cell.angle_beta   90.00
_cell.angle_gamma   90.00
#
_symmetry.space_group_name_H-M   'P 1'
#
loop_
_entity.id
_entity.type
_entity.pdbx_description
1 polymer ?
#
loop_
_entity_poly.entity_id
_entity_poly.type
_entity_poly.pdbx_seq_one_letter_code
_entity_poly.pdbx_strand_id
1 'polypeptide(L)'
;MDKRRFVVNLVSNFFSAISGVGISFFLTPYIVEHLGKEAYGFFPLSNNFVMYAGIITTALNSMSSRYITISLEKKDIKEANTYFNSVLFGNILISLGFAIVSALFCFFIDKILDIPGELIYDVRLLFIFIFLSLFINVSSAVFQVTAFALNRFDKLAFINIISNV
;
A
#
# COMPACT_ATOMS: atom_id res chain seq x y z
N MET A 1 27.85 -1.38 4.47
CA MET A 1 26.66 -1.45 5.34
C MET A 1 27.05 -2.16 6.62
N ASP A 2 26.70 -1.61 7.78
CA ASP A 2 27.14 -2.13 9.08
C ASP A 2 26.38 -3.43 9.43
N LYS A 3 27.07 -4.52 9.78
CA LYS A 3 26.45 -5.85 9.96
C LYS A 3 25.29 -5.83 10.95
N ARG A 4 25.42 -5.02 12.00
CA ARG A 4 24.39 -4.83 13.03
C ARG A 4 23.10 -4.23 12.46
N ARG A 5 23.20 -3.22 11.58
CA ARG A 5 22.01 -2.59 10.96
C ARG A 5 21.31 -3.55 10.00
N PHE A 6 22.06 -4.36 9.26
CA PHE A 6 21.49 -5.37 8.37
C PHE A 6 20.64 -6.39 9.14
N VAL A 7 21.18 -6.93 10.25
CA VAL A 7 20.46 -7.91 11.08
C VAL A 7 19.19 -7.31 11.69
N VAL A 8 19.26 -6.08 12.23
CA VAL A 8 18.08 -5.40 12.79
C VAL A 8 17.02 -5.21 11.71
N ASN A 9 17.38 -4.74 10.52
CA ASN A 9 16.43 -4.56 9.42
C ASN A 9 15.78 -5.87 8.99
N LEU A 10 16.56 -6.95 8.87
CA LEU A 10 16.06 -8.26 8.49
C LEU A 10 15.03 -8.77 9.51
N VAL A 11 15.38 -8.72 10.80
CA VAL A 11 14.51 -9.19 11.89
C VAL A 11 13.24 -8.36 11.99
N SER A 12 13.34 -7.03 11.91
CA SER A 12 12.16 -6.15 11.98
C SER A 12 11.18 -6.36 10.83
N ASN A 13 11.68 -6.54 9.59
CA ASN A 13 10.82 -6.86 8.45
C ASN A 13 10.18 -8.25 8.59
N PHE A 14 10.92 -9.23 9.11
CA PHE A 14 10.39 -10.58 9.34
C PHE A 14 9.24 -10.58 10.35
N PHE A 15 9.40 -9.89 11.49
CA PHE A 15 8.32 -9.76 12.48
C PHE A 15 7.12 -8.98 11.93
N SER A 16 7.35 -7.93 11.15
CA SER A 16 6.26 -7.18 10.49
C SER A 16 5.49 -8.05 9.48
N ALA A 17 6.15 -8.96 8.78
CA ALA A 17 5.49 -9.89 7.87
C ALA A 17 4.66 -10.93 8.65
N ILE A 18 5.23 -11.48 9.74
CA ILE A 18 4.52 -12.43 10.62
C ILE A 18 3.29 -11.80 11.26
N SER A 19 3.36 -10.55 11.71
CA SER A 19 2.19 -9.89 12.31
C SER A 19 1.07 -9.75 11.29
N GLY A 20 1.36 -9.35 10.05
CA GLY A 20 0.35 -9.23 8.99
C GLY A 20 -0.31 -10.58 8.66
N VAL A 21 0.49 -11.64 8.53
CA VAL A 21 -0.01 -13.01 8.29
C VAL A 21 -0.84 -13.50 9.48
N GLY A 22 -0.35 -13.32 10.70
CA GLY A 22 -1.04 -13.73 11.92
C GLY A 22 -2.41 -13.08 12.05
N ILE A 23 -2.49 -11.76 11.87
CA ILE A 23 -3.76 -11.02 11.91
C ILE A 23 -4.72 -11.55 10.83
N SER A 24 -4.25 -11.70 9.60
CA SER A 24 -5.07 -12.23 8.48
C SER A 24 -5.59 -13.64 8.75
N PHE A 25 -4.77 -14.48 9.40
CA PHE A 25 -5.11 -15.86 9.74
C PHE A 25 -6.23 -15.95 10.78
N PHE A 26 -6.27 -15.06 11.77
CA PHE A 26 -7.36 -15.01 12.75
C PHE A 26 -8.58 -14.24 12.25
N LEU A 27 -8.38 -13.20 11.44
CA LEU A 27 -9.47 -12.36 10.93
C LEU A 27 -10.31 -13.07 9.87
N THR A 28 -9.67 -13.87 9.00
CA THR A 28 -10.36 -14.63 7.94
C THR A 28 -11.48 -15.54 8.48
N PRO A 29 -11.23 -16.48 9.43
CA PRO A 29 -12.28 -17.33 9.96
C PRO A 29 -13.35 -16.53 10.71
N TYR A 30 -12.97 -15.48 11.43
CA TYR A 30 -13.93 -14.60 12.12
C TYR A 30 -14.92 -13.95 11.14
N ILE A 31 -14.43 -13.40 10.02
CA ILE A 31 -15.26 -12.80 8.98
C ILE A 31 -16.17 -13.88 8.36
N VAL A 32 -15.63 -15.04 8.00
CA VAL A 32 -16.40 -16.11 7.37
C VAL A 32 -17.51 -16.65 8.29
N GLU A 33 -17.25 -16.75 9.60
CA GLU A 33 -18.22 -17.22 10.59
C GLU A 33 -19.35 -16.21 10.85
N HIS A 34 -19.04 -14.91 10.91
CA HIS A 34 -20.01 -13.87 11.25
C HIS A 34 -20.75 -13.27 10.05
N LEU A 35 -20.07 -13.09 8.92
CA LEU A 35 -20.59 -12.43 7.72
C LEU A 35 -20.90 -13.42 6.58
N GLY A 36 -20.46 -14.67 6.72
CA GLY A 36 -20.65 -15.71 5.70
C GLY A 36 -19.60 -15.70 4.59
N LYS A 37 -19.55 -16.82 3.86
CA LYS A 37 -18.57 -17.03 2.76
C LYS A 37 -18.78 -16.05 1.60
N GLU A 38 -20.02 -15.68 1.33
CA GLU A 38 -20.37 -14.74 0.26
C GLU A 38 -19.81 -13.34 0.55
N ALA A 39 -20.01 -12.83 1.77
CA ALA A 39 -19.47 -11.54 2.19
C ALA A 39 -17.93 -11.53 2.22
N TYR A 40 -17.31 -12.62 2.71
CA TYR A 40 -15.85 -12.73 2.70
C TYR A 40 -15.27 -12.63 1.29
N GLY A 41 -15.97 -13.13 0.25
CA GLY A 41 -15.51 -13.08 -1.13
C GLY A 41 -15.17 -11.67 -1.65
N PHE A 42 -15.83 -10.64 -1.12
CA PHE A 42 -15.57 -9.24 -1.50
C PHE A 42 -14.28 -8.68 -0.90
N PHE A 43 -13.81 -9.17 0.25
CA PHE A 43 -12.60 -8.70 0.92
C PHE A 43 -11.28 -9.00 0.17
N PRO A 44 -11.00 -10.23 -0.31
CA PRO A 44 -9.83 -10.47 -1.16
C PRO A 44 -10.01 -9.83 -2.54
N LEU A 45 -11.25 -9.72 -3.04
CA LEU A 45 -11.51 -9.11 -4.35
C LEU A 45 -11.17 -7.62 -4.37
N SER A 46 -11.52 -6.88 -3.32
CA SER A 46 -11.13 -5.47 -3.17
C SER A 46 -9.61 -5.31 -2.97
N ASN A 47 -8.97 -6.20 -2.20
CA ASN A 47 -7.50 -6.19 -2.04
C ASN A 47 -6.75 -6.42 -3.37
N ASN A 48 -7.30 -7.18 -4.31
CA ASN A 48 -6.69 -7.35 -5.63
C ASN A 48 -6.52 -6.02 -6.38
N PHE A 49 -7.45 -5.07 -6.24
CA PHE A 49 -7.30 -3.74 -6.83
C PHE A 49 -6.11 -3.00 -6.24
N VAL A 50 -5.93 -3.07 -4.91
CA VAL A 50 -4.78 -2.49 -4.24
C VAL A 50 -3.49 -3.12 -4.74
N MET A 51 -3.46 -4.45 -4.88
CA MET A 51 -2.31 -5.20 -5.38
C MET A 51 -1.92 -4.75 -6.79
N TYR A 52 -2.87 -4.64 -7.72
CA TYR A 52 -2.59 -4.23 -9.10
C TYR A 52 -2.09 -2.78 -9.18
N ALA A 53 -2.67 -1.87 -8.42
CA ALA A 53 -2.17 -0.50 -8.32
C ALA A 53 -0.77 -0.46 -7.67
N GLY A 54 -0.52 -1.34 -6.70
CA GLY A 54 0.78 -1.55 -6.06
C GLY A 54 1.89 -1.96 -7.03
N ILE A 55 1.59 -2.77 -8.05
CA ILE A 55 2.58 -3.15 -9.09
C ILE A 55 3.07 -1.91 -9.84
N ILE A 56 2.14 -1.04 -10.25
CA ILE A 56 2.46 0.19 -11.00
C ILE A 56 3.30 1.14 -10.16
N THR A 57 2.91 1.36 -8.89
CA THR A 57 3.68 2.24 -8.01
C THR A 57 5.04 1.66 -7.66
N THR A 58 5.16 0.35 -7.47
CA THR A 58 6.44 -0.30 -7.18
C THR A 58 7.44 -0.09 -8.32
N ALA A 59 6.99 -0.19 -9.58
CA ALA A 59 7.84 0.06 -10.74
C ALA A 59 8.39 1.49 -10.75
N LEU A 60 7.52 2.49 -10.52
CA LEU A 60 7.92 3.90 -10.44
C LEU A 60 8.91 4.12 -9.28
N ASN A 61 8.56 3.67 -8.07
CA ASN A 61 9.37 3.87 -6.88
C ASN A 61 10.73 3.15 -6.94
N SER A 62 10.81 2.00 -7.61
CA SER A 62 12.07 1.28 -7.83
C SER A 62 13.06 2.11 -8.66
N MET A 63 12.58 2.72 -9.75
CA MET A 63 13.37 3.64 -10.57
C MET A 63 13.79 4.87 -9.76
N SER A 64 12.85 5.51 -9.07
CA SER A 64 13.09 6.68 -8.23
C SER A 64 14.12 6.44 -7.15
N SER A 65 14.06 5.28 -6.48
CA SER A 65 14.97 4.89 -5.41
C SER A 65 16.42 4.88 -5.87
N ARG A 66 16.67 4.37 -7.08
CA ARG A 66 18.00 4.36 -7.67
C ARG A 66 18.54 5.77 -7.90
N TYR A 67 17.77 6.65 -8.56
CA TYR A 67 18.22 8.00 -8.87
C TYR A 67 18.40 8.87 -7.61
N ILE A 68 17.47 8.77 -6.66
CA ILE A 68 17.59 9.47 -5.36
C ILE A 68 18.84 9.00 -4.61
N THR A 69 19.11 7.69 -4.57
CA THR A 69 20.30 7.15 -3.90
C THR A 69 21.59 7.65 -4.55
N ILE A 70 21.67 7.65 -5.88
CA ILE A 70 22.85 8.14 -6.61
C ILE A 70 23.10 9.63 -6.31
N SER A 71 22.08 10.49 -6.34
CA SER A 71 22.23 11.92 -6.04
C SER A 71 22.62 12.16 -4.57
N LEU A 72 22.09 11.36 -3.64
CA LEU A 72 22.49 11.42 -2.23
C LEU A 72 23.95 11.01 -2.02
N GLU A 73 24.44 9.95 -2.70
CA GLU A 73 25.86 9.56 -2.64
C GLU A 73 26.79 10.64 -3.20
N LYS A 74 26.36 11.34 -4.25
CA LYS A 74 27.06 12.52 -4.81
C LYS A 74 26.99 13.76 -3.91
N LYS A 75 26.24 13.71 -2.80
CA LYS A 75 25.92 14.85 -1.92
C LYS A 75 25.21 16.01 -2.62
N ASP A 76 24.56 15.74 -3.76
CA ASP A 76 23.75 16.73 -4.46
C ASP A 76 22.30 16.67 -3.97
N ILE A 77 22.04 17.43 -2.89
CA ILE A 77 20.71 17.49 -2.27
C ILE A 77 19.69 18.19 -3.18
N LYS A 78 20.13 19.10 -4.05
CA LYS A 78 19.21 19.79 -4.98
C LYS A 78 18.68 18.79 -6.00
N GLU A 79 19.56 18.00 -6.60
CA GLU A 79 19.16 16.98 -7.57
C GLU A 79 18.27 15.90 -6.91
N ALA A 80 18.62 15.45 -5.70
CA ALA A 80 17.80 14.50 -4.93
C ALA A 80 16.38 15.03 -4.66
N ASN A 81 16.25 16.31 -4.30
CA ASN A 81 14.95 16.96 -4.08
C ASN A 81 14.14 17.11 -5.37
N THR A 82 14.79 17.36 -6.51
CA THR A 82 14.13 17.38 -7.82
C THR A 82 13.51 16.02 -8.13
N TYR A 83 14.29 14.93 -8.02
CA TYR A 83 13.74 13.58 -8.22
C TYR A 83 12.62 13.27 -7.23
N PHE A 84 12.78 13.61 -5.95
CA PHE A 84 11.74 13.41 -4.95
C PHE A 84 10.42 14.10 -5.33
N ASN A 85 10.48 15.39 -5.69
CA ASN A 85 9.30 16.17 -6.05
C ASN A 85 8.65 15.67 -7.36
N SER A 86 9.45 15.30 -8.36
CA SER A 86 8.93 14.71 -9.60
C SER A 86 8.16 13.42 -9.34
N VAL A 87 8.67 12.58 -8.44
CA VAL A 87 8.05 11.29 -8.10
C VAL A 87 6.83 11.49 -7.21
N LEU A 88 6.87 12.42 -6.26
CA LEU A 88 5.71 12.81 -5.48
C LEU A 88 4.57 13.27 -6.38
N PHE A 89 4.86 14.16 -7.33
CA PHE A 89 3.86 14.64 -8.28
C PHE A 89 3.36 13.53 -9.21
N GLY A 90 4.26 12.67 -9.69
CA GLY A 90 3.89 11.47 -10.46
C GLY A 90 2.96 10.54 -9.70
N ASN A 91 3.25 10.26 -8.43
CA ASN A 91 2.40 9.45 -7.56
C ASN A 91 1.03 10.11 -7.31
N ILE A 92 0.96 11.43 -7.14
CA ILE A 92 -0.31 12.16 -7.00
C ILE A 92 -1.15 12.07 -8.29
N LEU A 93 -0.52 12.19 -9.46
CA LEU A 93 -1.23 12.03 -10.74
C LEU A 93 -1.77 10.61 -10.92
N ILE A 94 -0.96 9.60 -10.59
CA ILE A 94 -1.37 8.19 -10.63
C ILE A 94 -2.51 7.94 -9.64
N SER A 95 -2.42 8.45 -8.41
CA SER A 95 -3.45 8.26 -7.38
C SER A 95 -4.76 8.95 -7.76
N LEU A 96 -4.72 10.14 -8.37
CA LEU A 96 -5.89 10.81 -8.93
C LEU A 96 -6.53 9.99 -10.06
N GLY A 97 -5.73 9.41 -10.95
CA GLY A 97 -6.22 8.50 -11.99
C GLY A 97 -6.95 7.29 -11.38
N PHE A 98 -6.35 6.65 -10.38
CA PHE A 98 -7.00 5.56 -9.64
C PHE A 98 -8.27 6.01 -8.93
N ALA A 99 -8.29 7.21 -8.32
CA ALA A 99 -9.45 7.72 -7.62
C ALA A 99 -10.66 7.89 -8.56
N ILE A 100 -10.45 8.39 -9.78
CA ILE A 100 -11.52 8.54 -10.78
C ILE A 100 -12.08 7.18 -11.19
N VAL A 101 -11.20 6.23 -11.54
CA VAL A 101 -11.60 4.87 -11.94
C VAL A 101 -12.33 4.16 -10.80
N SER A 102 -11.84 4.32 -9.58
CA SER A 102 -12.42 3.73 -8.36
C SER A 102 -13.78 4.34 -8.02
N ALA A 103 -13.95 5.65 -8.19
CA ALA A 103 -15.23 6.32 -7.97
C ALA A 103 -16.29 5.83 -8.97
N LEU A 104 -15.91 5.68 -10.24
CA LEU A 104 -16.79 5.13 -11.27
C LEU A 104 -17.16 3.67 -10.96
N PHE A 105 -16.18 2.86 -10.55
CA PHE A 105 -16.40 1.48 -10.14
C PHE A 105 -17.37 1.37 -8.95
N CYS A 106 -17.17 2.17 -7.90
CA CYS A 106 -18.07 2.21 -6.74
C CYS A 106 -19.51 2.62 -7.10
N PHE A 107 -19.68 3.51 -8.08
CA PHE A 107 -21.01 3.92 -8.55
C PHE A 107 -21.73 2.79 -9.30
N PHE A 108 -20.99 1.96 -10.04
CA PHE A 108 -21.52 0.84 -10.82
C PHE A 108 -21.35 -0.52 -10.14
N ILE A 109 -21.03 -0.54 -8.85
CA ILE A 109 -20.67 -1.77 -8.14
C ILE A 109 -21.78 -2.81 -8.18
N ASP A 110 -23.04 -2.37 -8.01
CA ASP A 110 -24.25 -3.22 -8.05
C ASP A 110 -24.52 -3.86 -9.43
N LYS A 111 -23.90 -3.34 -10.49
CA LYS A 111 -24.03 -3.87 -11.87
C LYS A 111 -22.83 -4.73 -12.29
N ILE A 112 -21.67 -4.51 -11.68
CA ILE A 112 -20.43 -5.21 -12.01
C ILE A 112 -20.29 -6.47 -11.17
N LEU A 113 -20.70 -6.42 -9.90
CA LEU A 113 -20.64 -7.52 -8.96
C LEU A 113 -22.07 -8.00 -8.66
N ASP A 114 -22.24 -9.33 -8.63
CA ASP A 114 -23.47 -9.95 -8.15
C ASP A 114 -23.45 -9.92 -6.61
N ILE A 115 -24.16 -8.96 -6.03
CA ILE A 115 -24.16 -8.69 -4.59
C ILE A 115 -25.56 -8.97 -4.03
N PRO A 116 -25.70 -9.81 -2.99
CA PRO A 116 -26.96 -9.99 -2.30
C PRO A 116 -27.47 -8.65 -1.76
N GLY A 117 -28.77 -8.36 -1.91
CA GLY A 117 -29.35 -7.06 -1.58
C GLY A 117 -29.08 -6.56 -0.16
N GLU A 118 -28.92 -7.48 0.79
CA GLU A 118 -28.62 -7.20 2.20
C GLU A 118 -27.18 -6.71 2.43
N LEU A 119 -26.24 -7.05 1.56
CA LEU A 119 -24.80 -6.77 1.67
C LEU A 119 -24.34 -5.56 0.85
N ILE A 120 -25.19 -5.01 -0.03
CA ILE A 120 -24.81 -3.94 -0.98
C ILE A 120 -24.18 -2.74 -0.26
N TYR A 121 -24.74 -2.32 0.87
CA TYR A 121 -24.25 -1.17 1.62
C TYR A 121 -22.86 -1.43 2.21
N ASP A 122 -22.67 -2.60 2.84
CA ASP A 122 -21.41 -2.98 3.48
C ASP A 122 -20.29 -3.17 2.46
N VAL A 123 -20.59 -3.82 1.33
CA VAL A 123 -19.64 -3.99 0.23
C VAL A 123 -19.24 -2.64 -0.35
N ARG A 124 -20.20 -1.73 -0.56
CA ARG A 124 -19.90 -0.38 -1.05
C ARG A 124 -18.96 0.39 -0.11
N LEU A 125 -19.22 0.34 1.20
CA LEU A 125 -18.32 0.95 2.19
C LEU A 125 -16.94 0.32 2.19
N LEU A 126 -16.84 -1.01 2.11
CA LEU A 126 -15.57 -1.74 2.05
C LEU A 126 -14.72 -1.27 0.86
N PHE A 127 -15.30 -1.16 -0.33
CA PHE A 127 -14.56 -0.67 -1.50
C PHE A 127 -14.15 0.80 -1.37
N ILE A 128 -15.01 1.67 -0.82
CA ILE A 128 -14.67 3.08 -0.58
C ILE A 128 -13.46 3.20 0.36
N PHE A 129 -13.46 2.46 1.48
CA PHE A 129 -12.34 2.50 2.43
C PHE A 129 -11.05 1.95 1.83
N ILE A 130 -11.15 0.87 1.04
CA ILE A 130 -9.98 0.26 0.39
C ILE A 130 -9.40 1.17 -0.69
N PHE A 131 -10.23 1.81 -1.49
CA PHE A 131 -9.75 2.77 -2.49
C PHE A 131 -9.20 4.06 -1.86
N LEU A 132 -9.78 4.51 -0.74
CA LEU A 132 -9.21 5.63 0.02
C LEU A 132 -7.83 5.26 0.59
N SER A 133 -7.71 4.06 1.16
CA SER A 133 -6.42 3.53 1.61
C SER A 133 -5.42 3.44 0.47
N LEU A 134 -5.85 2.96 -0.71
CA LEU A 134 -5.00 2.92 -1.91
C LEU A 134 -4.49 4.32 -2.29
N PHE A 135 -5.38 5.32 -2.33
CA PHE A 135 -5.02 6.70 -2.67
C PHE A 135 -3.93 7.25 -1.73
N ILE A 136 -4.09 7.03 -0.42
CA ILE A 136 -3.13 7.45 0.60
C ILE A 136 -1.80 6.72 0.42
N ASN A 137 -1.84 5.40 0.20
CA ASN A 137 -0.65 4.57 0.02
C ASN A 137 0.16 4.97 -1.23
N VAL A 138 -0.51 5.13 -2.38
CA VAL A 138 0.13 5.55 -3.63
C VAL A 138 0.78 6.92 -3.47
N SER A 139 0.05 7.89 -2.92
CA SER A 139 0.54 9.27 -2.73
C SER A 139 1.72 9.33 -1.76
N SER A 140 1.73 8.45 -0.76
CA SER A 140 2.78 8.40 0.27
C SER A 140 3.97 7.51 -0.09
N ALA A 141 3.93 6.81 -1.23
CA ALA A 141 4.94 5.79 -1.56
C ALA A 141 6.36 6.35 -1.68
N VAL A 142 6.51 7.61 -2.10
CA VAL A 142 7.82 8.27 -2.23
C VAL A 142 8.55 8.45 -0.88
N PHE A 143 7.81 8.53 0.23
CA PHE A 143 8.43 8.61 1.56
C PHE A 143 9.09 7.29 1.98
N GLN A 144 8.58 6.16 1.48
CA GLN A 144 9.23 4.87 1.67
C GLN A 144 10.56 4.81 0.89
N VAL A 145 10.61 5.42 -0.29
CA VAL A 145 11.81 5.50 -1.12
C VAL A 145 12.93 6.30 -0.44
N THR A 146 12.61 7.42 0.22
CA THR A 146 13.63 8.19 0.94
C THR A 146 14.14 7.47 2.17
N ALA A 147 13.28 6.77 2.90
CA ALA A 147 13.69 5.92 4.02
C ALA A 147 14.57 4.75 3.54
N PHE A 148 14.27 4.15 2.38
CA PHE A 148 15.11 3.16 1.71
C PHE A 148 16.49 3.74 1.35
N ALA A 149 16.52 4.88 0.65
CA ALA A 149 17.76 5.51 0.20
C ALA A 149 18.69 5.94 1.36
N LEU A 150 18.10 6.28 2.52
CA LEU A 150 18.83 6.62 3.74
C LEU A 150 19.13 5.42 4.65
N ASN A 151 18.82 4.18 4.21
CA ASN A 151 18.98 2.95 4.99
C ASN A 151 18.31 2.98 6.37
N ARG A 152 17.13 3.61 6.50
CA ARG A 152 16.37 3.72 7.76
C ARG A 152 15.15 2.79 7.79
N PHE A 153 15.35 1.54 7.41
CA PHE A 153 14.31 0.51 7.37
C PHE A 153 13.72 0.20 8.76
N ASP A 154 14.52 0.39 9.80
CA ASP A 154 14.11 0.35 11.21
C ASP A 154 12.86 1.22 11.48
N LYS A 155 12.76 2.40 10.87
CA LYS A 155 11.58 3.27 11.00
C LYS A 155 10.38 2.76 10.22
N LEU A 156 10.60 2.23 9.01
CA LEU A 156 9.53 1.68 8.17
C LEU A 156 8.90 0.45 8.83
N ALA A 157 9.71 -0.45 9.39
CA ALA A 157 9.20 -1.63 10.06
C ALA A 157 8.34 -1.28 11.28
N PHE A 158 8.72 -0.26 12.05
CA PHE A 158 7.91 0.23 13.18
C PHE A 158 6.57 0.82 12.73
N ILE A 159 6.57 1.64 11.67
CA ILE A 159 5.34 2.18 11.09
C ILE A 159 4.44 1.05 10.58
N ASN A 160 5.00 0.04 9.92
CA ASN A 160 4.23 -1.11 9.44
C ASN A 160 3.62 -1.91 10.59
N ILE A 161 4.36 -2.15 11.68
CA ILE A 161 3.81 -2.84 12.85
C ILE A 161 2.63 -2.05 13.44
N ILE A 162 2.75 -0.72 13.60
CA ILE A 162 1.65 0.13 14.07
C ILE A 162 0.49 0.14 13.07
N SER A 163 0.78 0.13 11.77
CA SER A 163 -0.25 0.13 10.73
C SER A 163 -1.00 -1.21 10.62
N ASN A 164 -0.39 -2.31 11.06
CA ASN A 164 -1.03 -3.63 11.05
C ASN A 164 -1.89 -3.86 12.31
N VAL A 165 -1.53 -3.24 13.44
CA VAL A 165 -2.24 -3.36 14.74
C VAL A 165 -3.38 -2.35 14.82
#